data_AF-A0A7K0LR34-F1
#
_entry.id   AF-A0A7K0LR34-F1
#
_cell.length_a   1.000
_cell.length_b   1.000
_cell.length_c   1.000
_cell.angle_alpha   90.00
_cell.angle_beta   90.00
_cell.angle_gamma   90.00
#
_symmetry.space_group_name_H-M   'P 1'
#
loop_
_entity.id
_entity.type
_entity.pdbx_description
1 polymer ?
#
loop_
_entity_poly.entity_id
_entity_poly.type
_entity_poly.pdbx_seq_one_letter_code
_entity_poly.pdbx_strand_id
1 'polypeptide(L)' 'MREYLLCLVAAAAVTYIAVPWVRRLALRWGVMAEVRDRDVHDTPTPRLGGLAM' A
#
# COMPACT_ATOMS: atom_id res chain seq x y z
N MET A 1 3.33 15.47 23.90
CA MET A 1 2.35 14.38 23.59
C MET A 1 1.37 14.81 22.51
N ARG A 2 0.84 16.02 22.59
CA ARG A 2 -0.07 16.58 21.57
C ARG A 2 0.54 16.61 20.17
N GLU A 3 1.82 16.95 20.07
CA GLU A 3 2.58 17.08 18.83
C GLU A 3 2.75 15.71 18.14
N TYR A 4 3.03 14.66 18.92
CA TYR A 4 3.13 13.29 18.41
C TYR A 4 1.78 12.77 17.89
N LEU A 5 0.68 13.10 18.55
CA LEU A 5 -0.67 12.76 18.07
C LEU A 5 -1.00 13.49 16.76
N LEU A 6 -0.59 14.75 16.62
CA LEU A 6 -0.75 15.49 15.36
C LEU A 6 0.06 14.84 14.23
N CYS A 7 1.31 14.46 14.49
CA CYS A 7 2.13 13.74 13.51
C CYS A 7 1.52 12.38 13.13
N LEU A 8 1.00 11.62 14.10
CA LEU A 8 0.33 10.34 13.86
C LEU A 8 -0.87 10.50 12.93
N VAL A 9 -1.75 11.47 13.23
CA VAL A 9 -2.95 11.72 12.43
C VAL A 9 -2.59 12.23 11.03
N ALA A 10 -1.59 13.11 10.93
CA ALA A 10 -1.11 13.60 9.65
C ALA A 10 -0.54 12.46 8.79
N ALA A 11 0.32 11.61 9.35
CA ALA A 11 0.87 10.46 8.66
C ALA A 11 -0.23 9.50 8.21
N ALA A 12 -1.16 9.15 9.10
CA ALA A 12 -2.29 8.28 8.77
C ALA A 12 -3.17 8.84 7.64
N ALA A 13 -3.46 10.14 7.68
CA ALA A 13 -4.23 10.81 6.63
C ALA A 13 -3.50 10.79 5.27
N VAL A 14 -2.20 11.10 5.27
CA VAL A 14 -1.37 11.07 4.06
C VAL A 14 -1.31 9.67 3.46
N THR A 15 -1.03 8.65 4.29
CA THR A 15 -0.99 7.25 3.84
C THR A 15 -2.34 6.80 3.29
N TYR A 16 -3.44 7.10 3.99
CA TYR A 16 -4.79 6.72 3.54
C TYR A 16 -5.12 7.28 2.16
N ILE A 17 -4.68 8.51 1.87
CA ILE A 17 -4.88 9.14 0.57
C ILE A 17 -3.90 8.58 -0.47
N ALA A 18 -2.63 8.35 -0.14
CA ALA A 18 -1.60 7.92 -1.08
C ALA A 18 -1.79 6.47 -1.57
N VAL A 19 -2.21 5.55 -0.70
CA VAL A 19 -2.38 4.11 -0.99
C VAL A 19 -3.21 3.81 -2.25
N PRO A 20 -4.43 4.37 -2.46
CA PRO A 20 -5.20 4.09 -3.67
C PRO A 20 -4.51 4.57 -4.96
N TRP A 21 -3.73 5.66 -4.92
CA TRP A 21 -2.96 6.13 -6.07
C TRP A 21 -1.82 5.17 -6.41
N VAL A 22 -1.05 4.77 -5.40
CA VAL A 22 0.05 3.81 -5.58
C VAL A 22 -0.49 2.46 -6.04
N ARG A 23 -1.64 2.00 -5.53
CA ARG A 23 -2.30 0.78 -6.00
C ARG A 23 -2.66 0.86 -7.50
N ARG A 24 -3.20 2.00 -7.96
CA ARG A 24 -3.50 2.19 -9.40
C ARG A 24 -2.22 2.17 -10.25
N LEU A 25 -1.14 2.78 -9.77
CA LEU A 25 0.16 2.75 -10.45
C LEU A 25 0.74 1.33 -10.50
N ALA A 26 0.67 0.59 -9.40
CA ALA A 26 1.12 -0.81 -9.33
C ALA A 26 0.36 -1.70 -10.32
N LEU A 27 -0.97 -1.53 -10.42
CA LEU A 27 -1.80 -2.23 -11.41
C LEU A 27 -1.43 -1.82 -12.84
N ARG A 28 -1.18 -0.54 -13.09
CA ARG A 28 -0.82 -0.03 -14.43
C ARG A 28 0.56 -0.48 -14.89
N TRP A 29 1.51 -0.58 -13.98
CA TRP A 29 2.86 -1.08 -14.26
C TRP A 29 2.99 -2.61 -14.14
N GLY A 30 1.92 -3.31 -13.77
CA GLY A 30 1.93 -4.77 -13.64
C GLY A 30 2.85 -5.28 -12.53
N VAL A 31 3.14 -4.45 -11.52
CA VAL A 31 3.99 -4.85 -10.39
C VAL A 31 3.18 -5.71 -9.43
N MET A 32 2.97 -6.96 -9.82
CA MET A 32 2.14 -7.92 -9.11
C MET A 32 3.02 -8.99 -8.45
N ALA A 33 2.57 -9.51 -7.31
CA ALA A 33 3.17 -10.67 -6.69
C ALA A 33 2.74 -11.93 -7.45
N GLU A 34 3.72 -12.72 -7.89
CA GLU A 34 3.47 -14.05 -8.44
C GLU A 34 2.90 -14.97 -7.35
N VAL A 35 1.84 -15.70 -7.71
CA VAL A 35 1.19 -16.68 -6.84
C VAL A 35 2.06 -17.93 -6.80
N ARG A 36 2.45 -18.37 -5.60
CA ARG A 36 3.22 -19.60 -5.40
C ARG A 36 2.29 -20.71 -4.94
N ASP A 37 2.69 -21.95 -5.17
CA ASP A 37 1.91 -23.15 -4.80
C ASP A 37 1.63 -23.30 -3.29
N ARG A 38 2.31 -22.50 -2.46
CA ARG A 38 2.13 -22.41 -1.00
C ARG A 38 1.25 -21.24 -0.54
N ASP A 39 0.86 -20.36 -1.45
CA ASP A 39 0.13 -19.14 -1.12
C ASP A 39 -1.37 -19.41 -1.11
N VAL A 40 -2.06 -18.91 -0.09
CA VAL A 40 -3.53 -19.01 0.04
C VAL A 40 -4.29 -18.11 -0.93
N HIS A 41 -3.59 -17.27 -1.71
CA HIS A 41 -4.21 -16.31 -2.61
C HIS A 41 -4.19 -16.84 -4.04
N ASP A 42 -5.36 -17.10 -4.60
CA ASP A 42 -5.49 -17.52 -6.01
C ASP A 42 -5.24 -16.38 -7.00
N THR A 43 -5.35 -15.13 -6.53
CA THR A 43 -5.15 -13.93 -7.37
C THR A 43 -3.87 -13.18 -6.98
N PRO A 44 -3.09 -12.72 -7.97
CA PRO A 44 -1.88 -11.96 -7.71
C PRO A 44 -2.20 -10.62 -7.04
N THR A 45 -1.42 -10.26 -6.02
CA THR A 45 -1.62 -9.02 -5.25
C THR A 45 -0.70 -7.90 -5.73
N PRO A 46 -1.17 -6.64 -5.82
CA PRO A 46 -0.34 -5.52 -6.24
C PRO A 46 0.75 -5.24 -5.20
N ARG A 47 2.00 -5.18 -5.65
CA ARG A 47 3.16 -4.77 -4.84
C ARG A 47 3.30 -3.24 -4.88
N LEU A 48 4.25 -2.69 -4.13
CA LEU A 48 4.49 -1.24 -3.91
C LEU A 48 3.70 -0.60 -2.76
N GLY A 49 3.04 -1.36 -1.87
CA GLY A 49 2.38 -0.79 -0.69
C GLY A 49 3.31 0.02 0.21
N GLY A 50 4.59 -0.39 0.34
CA GLY A 50 5.59 0.34 1.13
C GLY A 50 6.03 1.69 0.54
N LEU A 51 5.79 1.96 -0.74
CA LEU A 51 6.03 3.29 -1.34
C LEU A 51 4.93 4.30 -0.98
N ALA A 52 3.79 3.82 -0.47
CA ALA A 52 2.66 4.66 -0.09
C ALA A 52 2.68 5.08 1.38
N MET A 53 3.57 4.50 2.19
CA MET A 53 3.70 4.72 3.64
C MET A 53 4.94 5.57 3.92
#